data_AF-K1Z6J4-F1
#
_entry.id   AF-K1Z6J4-F1
#
_cell.length_a   1.000
_cell.length_b   1.000
_cell.length_c   1.000
_cell.angle_alpha   90.00
_cell.angle_beta   90.00
_cell.angle_gamma   90.00
#
_symmetry.space_group_name_H-M   'P 1'
#
loop_
_entity.id
_entity.type
_entity.pdbx_description
1 polymer ?
#
loop_
_entity_poly.entity_id
_entity_poly.type
_entity_poly.pdbx_seq_one_letter_code
_entity_poly.pdbx_strand_id
1 'polypeptide(L)'
;MSDKKKSLTVFKTDRHEDVAAIVASALIVVIVLAYMAFVIPSVQLNAQQDGKLVEVFVAEGATVKKGDKLYSLEVVKKKWVNNVMEEKNVIQEFTSKANGTVLKVAGKIGEKMKKDKGLIVQLAHERGTLP
;
A
#
# COMPACT_ATOMS: atom_id res chain seq x y z
N MET A 1 -35.46 21.28 -65.21
CA MET A 1 -35.61 19.95 -64.58
C MET A 1 -34.33 19.16 -64.76
N SER A 2 -33.59 18.90 -63.68
CA SER A 2 -32.76 17.69 -63.47
C SER A 2 -31.99 17.80 -62.16
N ASP A 3 -32.72 17.82 -61.04
CA ASP A 3 -32.15 17.54 -59.72
C ASP A 3 -31.84 16.04 -59.66
N LYS A 4 -30.68 15.66 -60.17
CA LYS A 4 -30.12 14.32 -59.96
C LYS A 4 -29.92 14.13 -58.46
N LYS A 5 -30.82 13.34 -57.87
CA LYS A 5 -30.74 12.70 -56.55
C LYS A 5 -29.28 12.55 -56.09
N LYS A 6 -28.79 13.52 -55.32
CA LYS A 6 -27.65 13.33 -54.45
C LYS A 6 -28.20 12.52 -53.29
N SER A 7 -28.20 11.20 -53.47
CA SER A 7 -28.56 10.26 -52.41
C SER A 7 -27.61 10.56 -51.26
N LEU A 8 -28.14 11.23 -50.24
CA LEU A 8 -27.48 11.43 -48.96
C LEU A 8 -27.38 10.04 -48.33
N THR A 9 -26.40 9.24 -48.75
CA THR A 9 -25.96 8.05 -48.02
C THR A 9 -25.17 8.50 -46.80
N VAL A 10 -25.81 9.30 -45.97
CA VAL A 10 -25.42 9.54 -44.60
C VAL A 10 -26.26 8.56 -43.78
N PHE A 11 -25.75 8.04 -42.67
CA PHE A 11 -26.55 7.33 -41.64
C PHE A 11 -26.78 5.81 -41.74
N LYS A 12 -25.97 5.01 -42.44
CA LYS A 12 -25.98 3.55 -42.16
C LYS A 12 -24.68 3.03 -41.55
N THR A 13 -23.52 3.49 -42.00
CA THR A 13 -22.22 3.14 -41.39
C THR A 13 -21.92 4.00 -40.15
N ASP A 14 -22.26 5.28 -40.21
CA ASP A 14 -22.04 6.30 -39.16
C ASP A 14 -22.67 5.93 -37.80
N ARG A 15 -23.88 5.36 -37.83
CA ARG A 15 -24.59 4.92 -36.63
C ARG A 15 -23.93 3.71 -35.94
N HIS A 16 -23.23 2.85 -36.68
CA HIS A 16 -22.48 1.73 -36.08
C HIS A 16 -21.16 2.18 -35.49
N GLU A 17 -20.52 3.19 -36.10
CA GLU A 17 -19.31 3.82 -35.57
C GLU A 17 -19.60 4.54 -34.24
N ASP A 18 -20.69 5.31 -34.17
CA ASP A 18 -21.13 5.96 -32.92
C ASP A 18 -21.48 4.95 -31.82
N VAL A 19 -22.20 3.87 -32.15
CA VAL A 19 -22.52 2.81 -31.17
C VAL A 19 -21.24 2.08 -30.71
N ALA A 20 -20.30 1.83 -31.62
CA ALA A 20 -19.00 1.24 -31.26
C ALA A 20 -18.21 2.17 -30.35
N ALA A 21 -18.22 3.48 -30.60
CA ALA A 21 -17.57 4.48 -29.76
C ALA A 21 -18.20 4.57 -28.36
N ILE A 22 -19.54 4.49 -28.25
CA ILE A 22 -20.25 4.46 -26.97
C ILE A 22 -19.90 3.20 -26.17
N VAL A 23 -19.87 2.02 -26.83
CA VAL A 23 -19.52 0.77 -26.15
C VAL A 23 -18.04 0.78 -25.73
N ALA A 24 -17.14 1.25 -26.59
CA ALA A 24 -15.72 1.34 -26.28
C ALA A 24 -15.46 2.30 -25.11
N SER A 25 -16.09 3.47 -25.09
CA SER A 25 -15.96 4.42 -23.99
C SER A 25 -16.52 3.88 -22.68
N ALA A 26 -17.69 3.23 -22.70
CA ALA A 26 -18.24 2.57 -21.51
C ALA A 26 -17.30 1.49 -20.96
N LEU A 27 -16.70 0.69 -21.85
CA LEU A 27 -15.77 -0.37 -21.46
C LEU A 27 -14.48 0.19 -20.84
N ILE A 28 -13.94 1.28 -21.39
CA ILE A 28 -12.79 1.99 -20.81
C ILE A 28 -13.13 2.53 -19.41
N VAL A 29 -14.31 3.14 -19.24
CA VAL A 29 -14.74 3.66 -17.94
C VAL A 29 -14.85 2.52 -16.91
N VAL A 30 -15.41 1.37 -17.28
CA VAL A 30 -15.48 0.19 -16.40
C VAL A 30 -14.08 -0.30 -16.01
N ILE A 31 -13.14 -0.36 -16.96
CA ILE A 31 -11.75 -0.75 -16.66
C ILE A 31 -11.09 0.23 -15.69
N VAL A 32 -11.28 1.54 -15.90
CA VAL A 32 -10.71 2.58 -15.01
C VAL A 32 -11.31 2.49 -13.61
N LEU A 33 -12.63 2.32 -13.49
CA LEU A 33 -13.30 2.16 -12.20
C LEU A 33 -12.84 0.88 -11.47
N ALA A 34 -12.72 -0.23 -12.19
CA ALA A 34 -12.19 -1.48 -11.64
C ALA A 34 -10.75 -1.33 -11.15
N TYR A 35 -9.90 -0.61 -11.90
CA TYR A 35 -8.53 -0.31 -11.48
C TYR A 35 -8.49 0.55 -10.21
N MET A 36 -9.28 1.64 -10.15
CA MET A 36 -9.31 2.52 -8.97
C MET A 36 -9.87 1.84 -7.72
N ALA A 37 -10.82 0.91 -7.87
CA ALA A 37 -11.39 0.16 -6.75
C ALA A 37 -10.40 -0.83 -6.11
N PHE A 38 -9.38 -1.28 -6.86
CA PHE A 38 -8.43 -2.29 -6.39
C PHE A 38 -7.15 -1.71 -5.78
N VAL A 39 -6.83 -0.44 -6.03
CA VAL A 39 -5.63 0.22 -5.48
C VAL A 39 -5.90 0.68 -4.04
N ILE A 40 -5.67 -0.21 -3.09
CA ILE A 40 -5.66 0.13 -1.66
C ILE A 40 -4.34 0.83 -1.33
N PRO A 41 -4.34 2.08 -0.83
CA PRO A 41 -3.12 2.74 -0.39
C PRO A 41 -2.53 1.96 0.80
N SER A 42 -1.35 1.38 0.58
CA SER A 42 -0.63 0.62 1.59
C SER A 42 0.64 1.33 2.01
N VAL A 43 0.94 1.31 3.31
CA VAL A 43 2.20 1.77 3.89
C VAL A 43 3.04 0.55 4.24
N GLN A 44 4.27 0.53 3.75
CA GLN A 44 5.26 -0.48 4.11
C GLN A 44 6.01 -0.04 5.36
N LEU A 45 5.94 -0.84 6.42
CA LEU A 45 6.70 -0.62 7.64
C LEU A 45 7.98 -1.43 7.59
N ASN A 46 9.08 -0.72 7.33
CA ASN A 46 10.41 -1.28 7.36
C ASN A 46 11.01 -1.22 8.77
N ALA A 47 12.02 -2.05 9.01
CA ALA A 47 12.81 -2.01 10.24
C ALA A 47 13.43 -0.62 10.45
N GLN A 48 13.11 0.00 11.58
CA GLN A 48 13.58 1.35 11.94
C GLN A 48 15.07 1.38 12.33
N GLN A 49 15.59 0.25 12.82
CA GLN A 49 16.97 0.09 13.29
C GLN A 49 17.46 -1.31 12.91
N ASP A 50 18.78 -1.46 12.78
CA ASP A 50 19.40 -2.76 12.62
C ASP A 50 19.23 -3.58 13.91
N GLY A 51 18.69 -4.78 13.79
CA GLY A 51 18.34 -5.58 14.95
C GLY A 51 17.76 -6.93 14.61
N LYS A 52 17.39 -7.69 15.64
CA LYS A 52 16.70 -8.97 15.48
C LYS A 52 15.22 -8.78 15.77
N LEU A 53 14.36 -9.29 14.89
CA LEU A 53 12.92 -9.28 15.13
C LEU A 53 12.60 -10.28 16.24
N VAL A 54 12.09 -9.79 17.37
CA VAL A 54 11.80 -10.61 18.56
C VAL A 54 10.37 -11.10 18.50
N GLU A 55 9.44 -10.21 18.24
CA GLU A 55 8.01 -10.51 18.22
C GLU A 55 7.26 -9.63 17.22
N VAL A 56 6.18 -10.19 16.68
CA VAL A 56 5.18 -9.48 15.87
C VAL A 56 3.83 -9.70 16.54
N PHE A 57 3.15 -8.61 16.91
CA PHE A 57 1.91 -8.64 17.69
C PHE A 57 0.66 -8.62 16.81
N VAL A 58 0.83 -8.51 15.49
CA VAL A 58 -0.25 -8.31 14.54
C VAL A 58 -0.31 -9.44 13.53
N ALA A 59 -1.53 -9.86 13.21
CA ALA A 59 -1.82 -10.89 12.21
C ALA A 59 -2.34 -10.27 10.92
N GLU A 60 -2.23 -10.99 9.81
CA GLU A 60 -2.82 -10.58 8.53
C GLU A 60 -4.35 -10.45 8.66
N GLY A 61 -4.90 -9.37 8.10
CA GLY A 61 -6.32 -9.02 8.22
C GLY A 61 -6.72 -8.34 9.53
N ALA A 62 -5.82 -8.18 10.50
CA ALA A 62 -6.15 -7.52 11.76
C ALA A 62 -6.33 -6.00 11.60
N THR A 63 -7.33 -5.43 12.25
CA THR A 63 -7.48 -3.97 12.39
C THR A 63 -6.54 -3.46 13.47
N VAL A 64 -5.72 -2.47 13.14
CA VAL A 64 -4.81 -1.80 14.09
C VAL A 64 -5.22 -0.35 14.25
N LYS A 65 -5.25 0.13 15.49
CA LYS A 65 -5.47 1.54 15.83
C LYS A 65 -4.14 2.25 16.05
N LYS A 66 -4.15 3.57 15.93
CA LYS A 66 -3.02 4.42 16.29
C LYS A 66 -2.63 4.15 17.74
N GLY A 67 -1.37 3.80 17.96
CA GLY A 67 -0.82 3.43 19.26
C GLY A 67 -0.73 1.92 19.52
N ASP A 68 -1.34 1.07 18.70
CA ASP A 68 -1.25 -0.39 18.89
C ASP A 68 0.17 -0.90 18.62
N LYS A 69 0.65 -1.85 19.42
CA LYS A 69 1.95 -2.47 19.22
C LYS A 69 1.94 -3.32 17.95
N LEU A 70 2.93 -3.12 17.08
CA LEU A 70 3.05 -3.86 15.82
C LEU A 70 4.12 -4.94 15.92
N TYR A 71 5.33 -4.56 16.33
CA TYR A 71 6.46 -5.48 16.42
C TYR A 71 7.52 -4.98 17.42
N SER A 72 8.38 -5.89 17.86
CA SER A 72 9.52 -5.61 18.75
C SER A 72 10.83 -5.99 18.06
N LEU A 73 11.81 -5.08 18.08
CA LEU A 73 13.18 -5.33 17.61
C LEU A 73 14.15 -5.29 18.79
N GLU A 74 15.01 -6.29 18.89
CA GLU A 74 16.19 -6.25 19.75
C GLU A 74 17.29 -5.48 19.01
N VAL A 75 17.62 -4.30 19.52
CA VAL A 75 18.65 -3.43 18.95
C VAL A 75 19.79 -3.25 19.95
N VAL A 76 21.02 -3.35 19.46
CA VAL A 76 22.22 -3.04 20.25
C VAL A 76 22.40 -1.53 20.30
N LYS A 77 22.01 -0.89 21.40
CA LYS A 77 22.28 0.54 21.62
C LYS A 77 23.65 0.68 22.28
N LYS A 78 24.57 1.34 21.57
CA LYS A 78 25.85 1.75 22.13
C LYS A 78 25.65 3.09 22.84
N LYS A 79 25.69 3.10 24.18
CA LYS A 79 25.58 4.33 24.96
C LYS A 79 26.96 4.63 25.54
N TRP A 80 27.46 5.83 25.27
CA TRP A 80 28.66 6.34 25.91
C TRP A 80 28.28 6.80 27.32
N VAL A 81 28.82 6.14 28.34
CA VAL A 81 28.69 6.53 29.73
C VAL A 81 30.09 6.58 30.31
N ASN A 82 30.48 7.73 30.87
CA ASN A 82 31.78 7.92 31.53
C ASN A 82 33.01 7.48 30.70
N ASN A 83 33.10 7.92 29.43
CA ASN A 83 34.24 7.66 28.54
C ASN A 83 34.50 6.17 28.23
N VAL A 84 33.53 5.29 28.53
CA VAL A 84 33.52 3.86 28.19
C VAL A 84 32.27 3.58 27.34
N MET A 85 32.44 2.81 26.27
CA MET A 85 31.33 2.43 25.37
C MET A 85 30.66 1.18 25.93
N GLU A 86 29.47 1.33 26.51
CA GLU A 86 28.64 0.19 26.92
C GLU A 86 27.70 -0.21 25.77
N GLU A 87 27.77 -1.47 25.36
CA GLU A 87 26.82 -2.09 24.44
C GLU A 87 25.69 -2.73 25.24
N LYS A 88 24.48 -2.20 25.12
CA LYS A 88 23.29 -2.77 25.77
C LYS A 88 22.28 -3.21 24.71
N ASN A 89 21.88 -4.48 24.77
CA ASN A 89 20.75 -4.97 23.99
C ASN A 89 19.46 -4.41 24.60
N VAL A 90 18.73 -3.63 23.81
CA VAL A 90 17.45 -3.03 24.22
C VAL A 90 16.39 -3.49 23.25
N ILE A 91 15.32 -4.08 23.79
CA ILE A 91 14.12 -4.41 23.04
C ILE A 91 13.33 -3.12 22.86
N GLN A 92 13.19 -2.64 21.62
CA GLN A 92 12.37 -1.49 21.26
C GLN A 92 11.07 -1.98 20.62
N GLU A 93 9.96 -1.58 21.23
CA GLU A 93 8.61 -1.81 20.70
C GLU A 93 8.26 -0.69 19.71
N PHE A 94 7.65 -1.06 18.58
CA PHE A 94 7.19 -0.12 17.57
C PHE A 94 5.67 -0.17 17.48
N THR A 95 5.04 1.00 17.60
CA THR A 95 3.57 1.16 17.58
C THR A 95 3.07 1.69 16.24
N SER A 96 1.81 1.44 15.94
CA SER A 96 1.16 1.97 14.75
C SER A 96 1.01 3.48 14.84
N LYS A 97 1.46 4.18 13.79
CA LYS A 97 1.32 5.64 13.69
C LYS A 97 -0.07 6.06 13.22
N ALA A 98 -0.85 5.12 12.69
CA ALA A 98 -2.11 5.40 12.04
C ALA A 98 -3.09 4.22 12.14
N ASN A 99 -4.38 4.49 11.93
CA ASN A 99 -5.41 3.45 11.94
C ASN A 99 -5.41 2.72 10.59
N GLY A 100 -5.57 1.40 10.60
CA GLY A 100 -5.52 0.66 9.36
C GLY A 100 -5.82 -0.83 9.52
N THR A 101 -5.70 -1.55 8.41
CA THR A 101 -5.80 -3.02 8.38
C THR A 101 -4.48 -3.62 7.95
N VAL A 102 -4.03 -4.67 8.60
CA VAL A 102 -2.81 -5.38 8.22
C VAL A 102 -3.07 -6.15 6.94
N LEU A 103 -2.39 -5.75 5.85
CA LEU A 103 -2.48 -6.44 4.56
C LEU A 103 -1.56 -7.65 4.50
N LYS A 104 -0.35 -7.53 5.06
CA LYS A 104 0.66 -8.57 4.98
C LYS A 104 1.66 -8.47 6.12
N VAL A 105 2.06 -9.61 6.67
CA VAL A 105 3.17 -9.70 7.63
C VAL A 105 4.31 -10.44 6.94
N ALA A 106 5.39 -9.71 6.63
CA ALA A 106 6.53 -10.25 5.89
C ALA A 106 7.70 -10.64 6.81
N GLY A 107 7.79 -10.05 8.00
CA GLY A 107 8.88 -10.32 8.94
C GLY A 107 8.71 -11.67 9.65
N LYS A 108 9.76 -12.51 9.59
CA LYS A 108 9.83 -13.74 10.40
C LYS A 108 10.48 -13.48 11.75
N ILE A 109 9.88 -14.03 12.80
CA ILE A 109 10.45 -13.98 14.16
C ILE A 109 11.85 -14.61 14.14
N GLY A 110 12.81 -13.92 14.73
CA GLY A 110 14.22 -14.33 14.79
C GLY A 110 15.08 -13.85 13.63
N GLU A 111 14.50 -13.21 12.60
CA GLU A 111 15.25 -12.70 11.45
C GLU A 111 16.07 -11.45 11.81
N LYS A 112 17.30 -11.36 11.27
CA LYS A 112 18.12 -10.16 11.37
C LYS A 112 17.66 -9.15 10.34
N MET A 113 17.05 -8.07 10.81
CA MET A 113 16.55 -7.01 9.95
C MET A 113 17.58 -5.89 9.85
N LYS A 114 17.83 -5.44 8.60
CA LYS A 114 18.62 -4.23 8.34
C LYS A 114 17.70 -3.02 8.23
N LYS A 115 18.16 -1.89 8.73
CA LYS A 115 17.44 -0.62 8.65
C LYS A 115 17.01 -0.34 7.20
N ASP A 116 15.77 0.10 7.03
CA ASP A 116 15.14 0.48 5.74
C ASP A 116 15.04 -0.62 4.67
N LYS A 117 15.56 -1.83 4.90
CA LYS A 117 15.55 -2.93 3.92
C LYS A 117 14.68 -4.12 4.33
N GLY A 118 14.37 -4.28 5.60
CA GLY A 118 13.51 -5.36 6.09
C GLY A 118 12.06 -4.93 6.20
N LEU A 119 11.21 -5.33 5.25
CA LEU A 119 9.76 -5.17 5.35
C LEU A 119 9.24 -6.07 6.49
N ILE A 120 8.62 -5.49 7.50
CA ILE A 120 8.07 -6.24 8.64
C ILE A 120 6.56 -6.39 8.48
N VAL A 121 5.84 -5.28 8.27
CA VAL A 121 4.37 -5.27 8.13
C VAL A 121 3.96 -4.31 7.02
N GLN A 122 2.96 -4.69 6.23
CA GLN A 122 2.28 -3.81 5.29
C GLN A 122 0.88 -3.50 5.82
N LEU A 123 0.58 -2.22 6.00
CA LEU A 123 -0.70 -1.75 6.50
C LEU A 123 -1.47 -1.03 5.39
N ALA A 124 -2.76 -1.35 5.22
CA ALA A 124 -3.71 -0.50 4.51
C ALA A 124 -4.07 0.65 5.43
N HIS A 125 -3.85 1.87 4.97
CA HIS A 125 -4.16 3.07 5.72
C HIS A 125 -5.44 3.71 5.18
N GLU A 126 -6.36 4.13 6.04
CA GLU A 126 -7.55 4.88 5.57
C GLU A 126 -7.13 6.26 5.05
N ARG A 127 -7.44 6.56 3.77
CA ARG A 127 -7.11 7.86 3.14
C ARG A 127 -7.61 9.00 4.02
N GLY A 128 -6.71 9.96 4.32
CA GLY A 128 -7.04 11.18 5.07
C GLY A 128 -6.35 11.32 6.43
N THR A 129 -5.54 10.35 6.85
CA THR A 129 -4.74 10.42 8.09
C THR A 129 -3.25 10.21 7.81
N LEU A 130 -2.69 10.99 6.89
CA LEU A 130 -1.25 11.26 6.90
C LEU A 130 -0.99 12.39 7.92
N PRO A 131 0.05 12.30 8.77
CA PRO A 131 0.51 13.44 9.56
C PRO A 131 1.03 14.57 8.66
#